data_AF-A0A937XHX0-F1
#
_entry.id   AF-A0A937XHX0-F1
#
_cell.length_a   1.000
_cell.length_b   1.000
_cell.length_c   1.000
_cell.angle_alpha   90.00
_cell.angle_beta   90.00
_cell.angle_gamma   90.00
#
_symmetry.space_group_name_H-M   'P 1'
#
loop_
_entity.id
_entity.type
_entity.pdbx_description
1 polymer ?
#
loop_
_entity_poly.entity_id
_entity_poly.type
_entity_poly.pdbx_seq_one_letter_code
_entity_poly.pdbx_strand_id
1 'polypeptide(L)'
;KAASALKEHGAAKVLAYCTHPVLSGGAVRRVADSELDGLVVTDTIPLPRDGIACEKIRILTSAQLLAETILRINRSDSVSSLFVD
;
A
#
# COMPACT_ATOMS: atom_id res chain seq x y z
N LYS A 1 11.27 9.39 -10.22
CA LYS A 1 12.55 9.93 -9.72
C LYS A 1 13.30 8.88 -8.91
N ALA A 2 12.86 8.49 -7.70
CA ALA A 2 13.53 7.43 -6.92
C ALA A 2 13.59 6.09 -7.66
N ALA A 3 12.49 5.65 -8.27
CA ALA A 3 12.47 4.41 -9.05
C ALA A 3 13.45 4.43 -10.22
N SER A 4 13.50 5.53 -10.98
CA SER A 4 14.45 5.75 -12.07
C SER A 4 15.90 5.65 -11.58
N ALA A 5 16.24 6.31 -10.48
CA ALA A 5 17.58 6.24 -9.90
C ALA A 5 17.97 4.80 -9.51
N LEU A 6 17.06 4.04 -8.89
CA LEU A 6 17.32 2.64 -8.56
C LEU A 6 17.53 1.77 -9.80
N LYS A 7 16.75 1.99 -10.86
CA LYS A 7 16.90 1.29 -12.15
C LYS A 7 18.22 1.63 -12.82
N GLU A 8 18.64 2.89 -12.82
CA GLU A 8 19.94 3.35 -13.33
C GLU A 8 21.12 2.68 -12.59
N HIS A 9 20.95 2.34 -11.32
CA HIS A 9 21.93 1.60 -10.52
C HIS A 9 21.78 0.07 -10.64
N GLY A 10 21.07 -0.43 -11.65
CA GLY A 10 21.00 -1.85 -11.98
C GLY A 10 19.94 -2.65 -11.22
N ALA A 11 18.97 -2.01 -10.56
CA ALA A 11 17.87 -2.73 -9.91
C ALA A 11 17.02 -3.48 -10.95
N ALA A 12 16.89 -4.80 -10.81
CA ALA A 12 16.03 -5.60 -11.69
C ALA A 12 14.54 -5.20 -11.54
N LYS A 13 14.09 -4.96 -10.31
CA LYS A 13 12.74 -4.48 -9.98
C LYS A 13 12.77 -3.45 -8.86
N VAL A 14 11.82 -2.53 -8.91
CA VAL A 14 11.57 -1.50 -7.90
C VAL A 14 10.09 -1.53 -7.54
N LEU A 15 9.81 -1.91 -6.31
CA LEU A 15 8.48 -1.92 -5.71
C LEU A 15 8.41 -0.86 -4.61
N ALA A 16 7.27 -0.19 -4.51
CA ALA A 16 6.97 0.73 -3.41
C ALA A 16 5.86 0.15 -2.54
N TYR A 17 5.94 0.39 -1.23
CA TYR A 17 4.93 0.01 -0.25
C TYR A 17 4.53 1.25 0.54
N CYS A 18 3.23 1.49 0.72
CA CYS A 18 2.75 2.50 1.66
C CYS A 18 1.47 2.07 2.36
N THR A 19 1.32 2.43 3.63
CA THR A 19 0.10 2.13 4.37
C THR A 19 -1.07 2.94 3.83
N HIS A 20 -0.89 4.26 3.66
CA HIS A 20 -2.00 5.17 3.37
C HIS A 20 -1.92 5.73 1.93
N PRO A 21 -2.80 5.30 1.01
CA PRO A 21 -2.72 5.73 -0.38
C PRO A 21 -3.48 7.04 -0.62
N VAL A 22 -2.99 8.16 -0.08
CA VAL A 22 -3.60 9.48 -0.30
C VAL A 22 -3.68 9.83 -1.80
N LEU A 23 -2.64 9.50 -2.56
CA LEU A 23 -2.54 9.58 -4.03
C LEU A 23 -3.28 10.77 -4.67
N SER A 24 -3.09 11.97 -4.13
CA SER A 24 -3.85 13.16 -4.53
C SER A 24 -3.42 13.75 -5.88
N GLY A 25 -4.38 14.41 -6.54
CA GLY A 25 -4.19 15.02 -7.86
C GLY A 25 -3.77 13.97 -8.90
N GLY A 26 -2.83 14.31 -9.79
CA GLY A 26 -2.33 13.39 -10.81
C GLY A 26 -1.40 12.27 -10.30
N ALA A 27 -1.48 11.87 -9.03
CA ALA A 27 -0.55 10.88 -8.47
C ALA A 27 -0.71 9.48 -9.09
N VAL A 28 -1.94 9.00 -9.28
CA VAL A 28 -2.22 7.71 -9.94
C VAL A 28 -1.59 7.68 -11.33
N ARG A 29 -1.78 8.73 -12.11
CA ARG A 29 -1.15 8.87 -13.44
C ARG A 29 0.37 8.86 -13.34
N ARG A 30 0.97 9.60 -12.40
CA ARG A 30 2.42 9.57 -12.19
C ARG A 30 2.94 8.18 -11.82
N VAL A 31 2.18 7.39 -11.07
CA VAL A 31 2.54 5.99 -10.76
C VAL A 31 2.48 5.14 -12.03
N ALA A 32 1.39 5.24 -12.79
CA ALA A 32 1.21 4.54 -14.06
C ALA A 32 2.36 4.82 -15.04
N ASP A 33 2.72 6.10 -15.18
CA ASP A 33 3.76 6.60 -16.09
C ASP A 33 5.19 6.45 -15.54
N SER A 34 5.38 5.95 -14.31
CA SER A 34 6.70 5.86 -13.68
C SER A 34 7.44 4.54 -13.94
N GLU A 35 8.75 4.55 -13.66
CA GLU A 35 9.62 3.36 -13.64
C GLU A 35 9.36 2.38 -12.47
N LEU A 36 8.30 2.57 -11.69
CA LEU A 36 7.90 1.57 -10.68
C LEU A 36 7.36 0.33 -11.38
N ASP A 37 7.82 -0.84 -10.92
CA ASP A 37 7.23 -2.13 -11.31
C ASP A 37 5.93 -2.40 -10.54
N GLY A 38 5.73 -1.75 -9.39
CA GLY A 38 4.49 -1.83 -8.64
C GLY A 38 4.47 -0.97 -7.39
N LEU A 39 3.26 -0.64 -6.96
CA LEU A 39 2.93 0.07 -5.74
C LEU A 39 1.92 -0.77 -4.96
N VAL A 40 2.31 -1.25 -3.78
CA VAL A 40 1.42 -1.99 -2.88
C VAL A 40 0.94 -1.05 -1.80
N VAL A 41 -0.38 -0.97 -1.62
CA VAL A 41 -1.02 -0.09 -0.65
C VAL A 41 -2.04 -0.84 0.20
N THR A 42 -2.43 -0.27 1.34
CA THR A 42 -3.61 -0.79 2.05
C THR A 42 -4.88 -0.05 1.64
N ASP A 43 -6.03 -0.64 1.92
CA ASP A 43 -7.35 -0.03 1.75
C ASP A 43 -7.73 1.00 2.84
N THR A 44 -6.77 1.49 3.63
CA THR A 44 -7.03 2.51 4.69
C THR A 44 -7.57 3.83 4.15
N ILE A 45 -7.35 4.14 2.87
CA ILE A 45 -8.00 5.23 2.13
C ILE A 45 -8.58 4.65 0.85
N PRO A 46 -9.89 4.82 0.58
CA PRO A 46 -10.50 4.32 -0.64
C PRO A 46 -9.93 5.05 -1.85
N LEU A 47 -9.51 4.29 -2.86
CA LEU A 47 -9.00 4.85 -4.10
C LEU A 47 -10.14 5.19 -5.08
N PRO A 48 -9.99 6.28 -5.86
CA PRO A 48 -10.86 6.56 -6.99
C PRO A 48 -10.71 5.48 -8.09
N ARG A 49 -11.64 5.47 -9.04
CA ARG A 49 -11.75 4.42 -10.09
C ARG A 49 -10.47 4.26 -10.90
N ASP A 50 -9.79 5.35 -11.21
CA ASP A 50 -8.50 5.36 -11.92
C ASP A 50 -7.39 4.69 -11.09
N GLY A 51 -7.38 4.90 -9.78
CA GLY A 51 -6.47 4.21 -8.85
C GLY A 51 -6.72 2.71 -8.80
N ILE A 52 -7.99 2.29 -8.75
CA ILE A 52 -8.40 0.87 -8.76
C ILE A 52 -8.05 0.20 -10.10
N ALA A 53 -8.19 0.92 -11.21
CA ALA A 53 -7.91 0.40 -12.54
C ALA A 53 -6.42 0.42 -12.92
N CYS A 54 -5.55 1.01 -12.09
CA CYS A 54 -4.13 1.09 -12.39
C CYS A 54 -3.45 -0.26 -12.11
N GLU A 55 -2.95 -0.92 -13.16
CA GLU A 55 -2.32 -2.25 -13.06
C GLU A 55 -1.08 -2.30 -12.16
N LYS A 56 -0.39 -1.16 -12.01
CA LYS A 56 0.76 -1.04 -11.11
C LYS A 56 0.35 -0.93 -9.64
N ILE A 57 -0.91 -0.65 -9.31
CA ILE A 57 -1.38 -0.47 -7.94
C ILE A 57 -2.06 -1.73 -7.45
N ARG A 58 -1.50 -2.36 -6.42
CA ARG A 58 -2.10 -3.51 -5.72
C ARG A 58 -2.60 -3.06 -4.36
N ILE A 59 -3.88 -3.29 -4.08
CA ILE A 59 -4.52 -2.94 -2.81
C ILE A 59 -4.58 -4.20 -1.93
N LEU A 60 -4.14 -4.07 -0.67
CA LEU A 60 -4.26 -5.08 0.38
C LEU A 60 -5.28 -4.62 1.41
N THR A 61 -6.11 -5.53 1.92
CA THR A 61 -7.08 -5.16 2.94
C THR A 61 -6.47 -5.14 4.33
N SER A 62 -6.78 -4.09 5.08
CA SER A 62 -6.48 -3.94 6.51
C SER A 62 -7.64 -4.39 7.40
N ALA A 63 -8.77 -4.78 6.80
CA ALA A 63 -10.01 -5.09 7.52
C ALA A 63 -9.84 -6.19 8.57
N GLN A 64 -9.10 -7.27 8.26
CA GLN A 64 -8.88 -8.37 9.20
C GLN A 64 -8.11 -7.92 10.45
N LEU A 65 -7.04 -7.14 10.26
CA LEU A 65 -6.24 -6.60 11.37
C LEU A 65 -7.07 -5.67 12.25
N LEU A 66 -7.88 -4.80 11.64
CA LEU A 66 -8.75 -3.88 12.36
C LEU A 66 -9.86 -4.63 13.13
N ALA A 67 -10.52 -5.61 12.49
CA ALA A 67 -11.58 -6.40 13.12
C ALA A 67 -11.06 -7.18 14.33
N GLU A 68 -9.91 -7.83 14.20
CA GLU A 68 -9.29 -8.59 15.28
C GLU A 68 -8.82 -7.70 16.43
N THR A 69 -8.32 -6.50 16.11
CA THR A 69 -7.95 -5.50 17.13
C THR A 69 -9.17 -5.07 17.93
N ILE A 70 -10.30 -4.76 17.28
CA ILE A 70 -11.56 -4.39 17.95
C ILE A 70 -12.05 -5.54 18.85
N LEU A 71 -11.99 -6.78 18.34
CA LEU A 71 -12.42 -7.96 19.08
C LEU A 71 -11.61 -8.17 20.36
N ARG A 72 -10.29 -8.00 20.30
CA ARG A 72 -9.41 -8.15 21.46
C ARG A 72 -9.62 -7.08 22.50
N ILE A 73 -9.78 -5.82 22.07
CA ILE A 73 -10.12 -4.72 22.98
C ILE A 73 -11.43 -5.02 23.72
N ASN A 74 -12.45 -5.49 23.00
CA ASN A 74 -13.73 -5.86 23.60
C ASN A 74 -13.58 -6.97 24.64
N ARG A 75 -12.75 -7.98 24.34
CA ARG A 75 -12.51 -9.13 25.22
C ARG A 75 -11.47 -8.89 26.32
N SER A 76 -10.83 -7.71 26.33
CA SER A 76 -9.64 -7.44 27.16
C SER A 76 -8.49 -8.43 26.91
N ASP A 77 -8.41 -8.97 25.70
CA ASP A 77 -7.31 -9.81 25.23
C ASP A 77 -6.11 -8.93 24.84
N SER A 78 -4.92 -9.52 24.85
CA SER A 78 -3.70 -8.82 24.43
C SER A 78 -3.72 -8.49 22.93
N VAL A 79 -3.73 -7.19 22.60
CA VAL A 79 -3.55 -6.69 21.23
C VAL A 79 -2.12 -6.91 20.73
N SER A 80 -1.11 -6.90 21.61
CA SER A 80 0.29 -7.04 21.20
C SER A 80 0.58 -8.38 20.53
N SER A 81 -0.17 -9.42 20.88
CA SER A 81 -0.03 -10.74 20.23
C SER A 81 -0.51 -10.80 18.77
N LEU A 82 -1.06 -9.71 18.21
CA LEU A 82 -1.27 -9.57 16.77
C LEU A 82 0.01 -9.25 15.99
N PHE A 83 1.03 -8.74 16.68
CA PHE A 83 2.31 -8.40 16.10
C PHE A 83 3.29 -9.50 16.54
N VAL A 84 3.65 -10.36 15.60
CA VAL A 84 4.68 -11.38 15.80
C VAL A 84 5.99 -10.77 15.33
N ASP A 85 7.01 -10.75 16.20
CA ASP A 85 8.39 -10.48 15.80
C ASP A 85 8.95 -11.65 14.97
#